data_AF-A0A9P3LB81-F1
#
_entry.id   AF-A0A9P3LB81-F1
#
_cell.length_a   1.000
_cell.length_b   1.000
_cell.length_c   1.000
_cell.angle_alpha   90.00
_cell.angle_beta   90.00
_cell.angle_gamma   90.00
#
_symmetry.space_group_name_H-M   'P 1'
#
loop_
_entity.id
_entity.type
_entity.pdbx_description
1 polymer ?
#
loop_
_entity_poly.entity_id
_entity_poly.type
_entity_poly.pdbx_seq_one_letter_code
_entity_poly.pdbx_strand_id
1 'polypeptide(L)'
;MAVQPSLPSVLPSAPALQDVTTTPQQVNAGVARVTNPSETPIYICAMDDCNRLFPSRDRLMTHRRAAHATEDDGDIITWNE
;
A
#
# COMPACT_ATOMS: atom_id res chain seq x y z
N MET A 1 25.95 -12.43 -8.57
CA MET A 1 24.51 -12.32 -8.94
C MET A 1 23.73 -13.02 -7.86
N ALA A 2 22.95 -12.31 -7.04
CA ALA A 2 22.23 -12.93 -5.92
C ALA A 2 21.07 -13.78 -6.45
N VAL A 3 21.02 -15.05 -6.05
CA VAL A 3 19.90 -15.96 -6.33
C VAL A 3 18.69 -15.47 -5.55
N GLN A 4 17.62 -15.09 -6.24
CA GLN A 4 16.35 -14.77 -5.61
C GLN A 4 15.69 -16.09 -5.15
N PRO A 5 15.29 -16.23 -3.88
CA PRO A 5 14.60 -17.42 -3.42
C PRO A 5 13.21 -17.49 -4.07
N SER A 6 12.95 -18.57 -4.79
CA SER A 6 11.63 -18.86 -5.36
C SER A 6 10.70 -19.38 -4.27
N LEU A 7 9.87 -18.50 -3.72
CA LEU A 7 8.83 -18.87 -2.75
C LEU A 7 7.61 -19.47 -3.47
N PRO A 8 6.93 -20.48 -2.88
CA PRO A 8 5.71 -21.04 -3.44
C PRO A 8 4.53 -20.05 -3.36
N SER A 9 3.56 -20.20 -4.26
CA SER A 9 2.37 -19.34 -4.33
C SER A 9 1.53 -19.35 -3.05
N VAL A 10 1.61 -20.41 -2.25
CA VAL A 10 0.97 -20.53 -0.94
C VAL A 10 2.02 -21.03 0.03
N LEU A 11 2.33 -20.22 1.03
CA LEU A 11 3.18 -20.63 2.14
C LEU A 11 2.35 -21.51 3.09
N PRO A 12 2.92 -22.60 3.63
CA PRO A 12 2.24 -23.41 4.63
C PRO A 12 1.93 -22.56 5.86
N SER A 13 0.71 -22.72 6.39
CA SER A 13 0.28 -22.04 7.60
C SER A 13 1.14 -22.50 8.77
N ALA A 14 1.80 -21.57 9.46
CA ALA A 14 2.48 -21.82 10.71
C ALA A 14 1.68 -21.16 11.85
N PRO A 15 1.60 -21.79 13.04
CA PRO A 15 1.00 -21.14 14.20
C PRO A 15 1.78 -19.86 14.53
N ALA A 16 1.06 -18.76 14.74
CA ALA A 16 1.67 -17.51 15.18
C ALA A 16 2.29 -17.72 16.57
N LEU A 17 3.62 -17.64 16.66
CA LEU A 17 4.31 -17.66 17.93
C LEU A 17 4.17 -16.30 18.60
N GLN A 18 3.87 -16.31 19.90
CA GLN A 18 3.86 -15.10 20.69
C GLN A 18 5.28 -14.56 20.79
N ASP A 19 5.46 -13.29 20.44
CA ASP A 19 6.73 -12.62 20.59
C ASP A 19 7.04 -12.41 22.09
N VAL A 20 8.19 -12.92 22.53
CA VAL A 20 8.67 -12.83 23.93
C VAL A 20 9.93 -11.97 24.08
N THR A 21 10.44 -11.42 22.97
CA THR A 21 11.75 -10.75 22.92
C THR A 21 11.65 -9.27 22.60
N THR A 22 10.55 -8.83 21.99
CA THR A 22 10.33 -7.44 21.60
C THR A 22 10.04 -6.61 22.84
N THR A 23 10.93 -5.65 23.10
CA THR A 23 10.77 -4.72 24.21
C THR A 23 9.70 -3.67 23.89
N PRO A 24 8.99 -3.13 24.89
CA PRO A 24 7.99 -2.08 24.67
C PRO A 24 8.59 -0.82 24.02
N GLN A 25 9.88 -0.54 24.26
CA GLN A 25 10.60 0.56 23.61
C GLN A 25 10.81 0.32 22.11
N GLN A 26 11.05 -0.92 21.67
CA GLN A 26 11.14 -1.27 20.25
C GLN A 26 9.79 -1.15 19.55
N VAL A 27 8.68 -1.47 20.25
CA VAL A 27 7.32 -1.25 19.72
C VAL A 27 7.04 0.25 19.57
N ASN A 28 7.34 1.04 20.60
CA ASN A 28 7.12 2.49 20.58
C ASN A 28 8.09 3.26 19.69
N ALA A 29 9.21 2.66 19.28
CA ALA A 29 10.18 3.28 18.39
C ALA A 29 9.61 3.55 16.98
N GLY A 30 8.41 3.06 16.67
CA GLY A 30 7.68 3.42 15.46
C GLY A 30 8.41 2.99 14.19
N VAL A 31 8.22 1.74 13.77
CA VAL A 31 8.85 1.19 12.56
C VAL A 31 8.42 1.95 11.30
N ALA A 32 7.31 2.68 11.35
CA ALA A 32 6.85 3.58 10.31
C ALA A 32 6.29 4.86 10.92
N ARG A 33 6.32 5.95 10.14
CA ARG A 33 5.59 7.17 10.51
C ARG A 33 4.10 6.82 10.55
N VAL A 34 3.51 6.90 11.74
CA VAL A 34 2.05 6.86 11.89
C VAL A 34 1.53 8.17 11.35
N THR A 35 0.87 8.13 10.20
CA THR A 35 0.29 9.30 9.55
C THR A 35 -1.22 9.22 9.66
N ASN A 36 -1.87 10.37 9.77
CA ASN A 36 -3.33 10.42 9.69
C ASN A 36 -3.77 10.49 8.21
N PRO A 37 -4.99 10.03 7.88
CA PRO A 37 -5.57 10.18 6.53
C PRO A 37 -5.51 11.61 6.01
N SER A 38 -5.66 12.58 6.92
CA SER A 38 -5.58 14.01 6.62
C SER A 38 -4.15 14.51 6.33
N GLU A 39 -3.12 13.83 6.84
CA GLU A 39 -1.71 14.21 6.67
C GLU A 39 -1.08 13.52 5.46
N THR A 40 -1.51 12.30 5.15
CA THR A 40 -1.10 11.58 3.94
C THR A 40 -2.31 10.96 3.25
N PRO A 41 -3.03 11.72 2.42
CA PRO A 41 -4.15 11.18 1.66
C PRO A 41 -3.64 10.15 0.65
N ILE A 42 -4.28 8.98 0.67
CA ILE A 42 -4.01 7.90 -0.26
C ILE A 42 -5.11 7.91 -1.32
N TYR A 43 -4.70 8.00 -2.58
CA TYR A 43 -5.57 7.96 -3.75
C TYR A 43 -5.37 6.64 -4.49
N ILE A 44 -6.44 5.90 -4.72
CA ILE A 44 -6.40 4.56 -5.32
C ILE A 44 -7.10 4.61 -6.68
N CYS A 45 -6.46 4.07 -7.71
CA CYS A 45 -7.08 3.88 -9.02
C CYS A 45 -7.98 2.63 -8.98
N ALA A 46 -9.30 2.79 -8.99
CA ALA A 46 -10.25 1.67 -9.03
C ALA A 46 -10.62 1.21 -10.46
N MET A 47 -10.02 1.83 -11.48
CA MET A 47 -10.31 1.53 -12.88
C MET A 47 -9.70 0.20 -13.31
N ASP A 48 -10.49 -0.65 -13.96
CA ASP A 48 -10.05 -1.90 -14.60
C ASP A 48 -9.15 -2.77 -13.69
N ASP A 49 -9.52 -2.90 -12.42
CA ASP A 49 -8.78 -3.67 -11.40
C ASP A 49 -7.31 -3.22 -11.17
N CYS A 50 -6.94 -1.99 -11.54
CA CYS A 50 -5.56 -1.50 -11.42
C CYS A 50 -5.07 -1.44 -9.96
N ASN A 51 -5.92 -0.95 -9.06
CA ASN A 51 -5.69 -0.88 -7.60
C ASN A 51 -4.35 -0.24 -7.17
N ARG A 52 -3.78 0.64 -8.00
CA ARG A 52 -2.53 1.33 -7.69
C ARG A 52 -2.76 2.49 -6.74
N LEU A 53 -1.87 2.60 -5.75
CA LEU A 53 -1.91 3.64 -4.71
C LEU A 53 -0.99 4.80 -5.07
N PHE A 54 -1.49 6.01 -4.90
CA PHE A 54 -0.77 7.24 -5.16
C PHE A 54 -0.89 8.20 -3.96
N PRO A 55 0.19 8.92 -3.60
CA PRO A 55 0.17 9.87 -2.50
C PRO A 55 -0.48 11.22 -2.86
N SER A 56 -0.90 11.42 -4.12
CA SER A 56 -1.49 12.68 -4.59
C SER A 56 -2.39 12.44 -5.79
N ARG A 57 -3.49 13.20 -5.88
CA ARG A 57 -4.43 13.16 -7.01
C ARG A 57 -3.74 13.43 -8.36
N ASP A 58 -2.80 14.35 -8.40
CA ASP A 58 -2.07 14.72 -9.63
C ASP A 58 -1.31 13.53 -10.25
N ARG A 59 -0.68 12.72 -9.39
CA ARG A 59 0.02 11.49 -9.83
C ARG A 59 -0.94 10.41 -10.29
N LEU A 60 -2.10 10.29 -9.65
CA LEU A 60 -3.16 9.39 -10.09
C LEU A 60 -3.68 9.78 -11.48
N MET A 61 -3.96 11.06 -11.70
CA MET A 61 -4.45 11.56 -13.01
C MET A 61 -3.41 11.33 -14.11
N THR A 62 -2.13 11.56 -13.81
CA THR A 62 -1.03 11.23 -14.75
C THR A 62 -0.98 9.74 -15.07
N HIS A 63 -1.14 8.89 -14.05
CA HIS A 63 -1.21 7.45 -14.24
C HIS A 63 -2.41 7.03 -15.10
N ARG A 64 -3.59 7.60 -14.87
CA ARG A 64 -4.80 7.32 -15.68
C ARG A 64 -4.64 7.68 -17.14
N ARG A 65 -4.10 8.86 -17.42
CA ARG A 65 -3.77 9.30 -18.79
C ARG A 65 -2.82 8.34 -19.49
N ALA A 66 -1.82 7.83 -18.77
CA ALA A 66 -0.81 6.95 -19.34
C ALA A 66 -1.24 5.47 -19.46
N ALA A 67 -1.99 4.95 -18.49
CA ALA A 67 -2.33 3.52 -18.39
C ALA A 67 -3.71 3.19 -18.92
N HIS A 68 -4.67 4.12 -18.81
CA HIS A 68 -6.08 3.90 -19.15
C HIS A 68 -6.60 4.86 -20.24
N ALA A 69 -5.77 5.79 -20.72
CA ALA A 69 -6.10 6.78 -21.76
C ALA A 69 -7.41 7.57 -21.50
N THR A 70 -7.82 7.66 -20.23
CA THR A 70 -9.05 8.33 -19.82
C THR A 70 -8.76 9.30 -18.67
N GLU A 71 -9.57 10.35 -18.59
CA GLU A 71 -9.45 11.42 -17.60
C GLU A 71 -10.64 11.44 -16.64
N ASP A 72 -11.45 10.39 -16.65
CA ASP A 72 -12.63 10.32 -15.78
C ASP A 72 -12.23 10.33 -14.30
N ASP A 73 -12.94 11.12 -13.52
CA ASP A 73 -12.71 11.36 -12.09
C ASP A 73 -13.60 10.49 -11.19
N GLY A 74 -14.55 9.74 -11.76
CA GLY A 74 -15.57 9.00 -11.01
C GLY A 74 -15.03 7.83 -10.20
N ASP A 75 -13.96 7.17 -10.66
CA ASP A 75 -13.47 5.91 -10.09
C ASP A 75 -12.31 6.09 -9.08
N ILE A 76 -12.22 7.24 -8.40
CA ILE A 76 -11.14 7.49 -7.42
C ILE A 76 -11.62 7.09 -6.03
N ILE A 77 -11.01 6.05 -5.46
CA ILE A 77 -11.20 5.71 -4.05
C ILE A 77 -10.16 6.49 -3.24
N THR A 78 -10.61 7.32 -2.30
CA THR A 78 -9.71 8.00 -1.36
C THR A 78 -9.90 7.43 0.03
N TRP A 79 -8.80 7.27 0.78
CA TRP A 79 -8.85 6.77 2.16
C TRP A 79 -9.38 7.81 3.17
N ASN A 80 -9.90 8.95 2.70
CA ASN A 80 -10.27 10.09 3.53
C ASN A 80 -11.80 10.31 3.63
N GLU A 81 -12.61 9.37 3.13
CA GLU A 81 -14.09 9.37 3.24
C GLU A 81 -14.62 8.02 3.77
#